data_AF-A0A354B384-F1
#
_entry.id   AF-A0A354B384-F1
#
_cell.length_a   1.000
_cell.length_b   1.000
_cell.length_c   1.000
_cell.angle_alpha   90.00
_cell.angle_beta   90.00
_cell.angle_gamma   90.00
#
_symmetry.space_group_name_H-M   'P 1'
#
loop_
_entity.id
_entity.type
_entity.pdbx_description
1 polymer ?
#
loop_
_entity_poly.entity_id
_entity_poly.type
_entity_poly.pdbx_seq_one_letter_code
_entity_poly.pdbx_strand_id
1 'polypeptide(L)'
;EGTNKTFGVHAAGVVIAADPLDELVPLQRNNDGQVITQYYMEDVEAMGLLKMDFLGLKNLTMIDKTIDLVAQSTGESLDPDALPLNDPSTYGLLARGDLEGIFQLESSGMRQ
;
A
#
# COMPACT_ATOMS: atom_id res chain seq x y z
N GLU A 1 -19.84 13.35 24.13
CA GLU A 1 -18.70 13.17 23.21
C GLU A 1 -18.14 11.77 23.42
N GLY A 2 -17.54 11.16 22.39
CA GLY A 2 -17.03 9.78 22.48
C GLY A 2 -17.94 8.67 21.93
N THR A 3 -19.01 9.00 21.20
CA THR A 3 -19.74 7.99 20.42
C THR A 3 -19.13 7.87 19.03
N ASN A 4 -18.53 6.72 18.71
CA ASN A 4 -18.08 6.40 17.36
C ASN A 4 -19.31 6.33 16.44
N LYS A 5 -19.42 7.29 15.52
CA LYS A 5 -20.58 7.48 14.63
C LYS A 5 -20.39 6.87 13.24
N THR A 6 -19.27 6.20 12.99
CA THR A 6 -18.91 5.76 11.63
C THR A 6 -18.12 4.47 11.69
N PHE A 7 -18.53 3.49 10.87
CA PHE A 7 -17.78 2.26 10.61
C PHE A 7 -16.83 2.57 9.45
N GLY A 8 -15.54 2.73 9.74
CA GLY A 8 -14.51 2.85 8.70
C GLY A 8 -13.89 1.47 8.48
N VAL A 9 -13.86 1.01 7.23
CA VAL A 9 -13.01 -0.14 6.87
C VAL A 9 -11.55 0.29 7.06
N HIS A 10 -10.77 -0.47 7.83
CA HIS A 10 -9.33 -0.25 7.87
C HIS A 10 -8.81 -0.41 6.45
N ALA A 11 -8.28 0.66 5.85
CA ALA A 11 -8.03 0.73 4.40
C ALA A 11 -7.09 -0.37 3.86
N ALA A 12 -6.40 -1.10 4.73
CA ALA A 12 -5.51 -2.21 4.38
C ALA A 12 -5.83 -3.54 5.11
N GLY A 13 -6.68 -3.55 6.14
CA GLY A 13 -6.75 -4.68 7.08
C GLY A 13 -7.63 -5.82 6.56
N VAL A 14 -7.04 -6.99 6.36
CA VAL A 14 -7.73 -8.23 5.98
C VAL A 14 -7.57 -9.27 7.08
N VAL A 15 -8.65 -9.94 7.41
CA VAL A 15 -8.70 -11.01 8.42
C VAL A 15 -8.88 -12.34 7.71
N ILE A 16 -8.07 -13.33 8.07
CA ILE A 16 -8.10 -14.68 7.51
C ILE A 16 -8.31 -15.66 8.68
N ALA A 17 -9.28 -16.55 8.54
CA ALA A 17 -9.59 -17.59 9.53
C ALA A 17 -9.55 -18.97 8.87
N ALA A 18 -9.25 -20.00 9.65
CA ALA A 18 -9.30 -21.39 9.19
C ALA A 18 -10.75 -21.92 9.09
N ASP A 19 -11.61 -21.46 9.99
CA ASP A 19 -13.04 -21.76 10.04
C ASP A 19 -13.87 -20.58 9.50
N PRO A 20 -15.16 -20.77 9.17
CA PRO A 20 -16.03 -19.69 8.70
C PRO A 20 -16.04 -18.48 9.65
N LEU A 21 -15.75 -17.30 9.12
CA LEU A 21 -15.62 -16.08 9.94
C LEU A 21 -16.91 -15.70 10.69
N ASP A 22 -18.07 -16.03 10.15
CA ASP A 22 -19.38 -15.75 10.76
C ASP A 22 -19.69 -16.63 11.99
N GLU A 23 -18.96 -17.73 12.18
CA GLU A 23 -19.01 -18.55 13.40
C GLU A 23 -18.10 -17.99 14.51
N LEU A 24 -17.12 -17.15 14.14
CA LEU A 24 -16.09 -16.64 15.04
C LEU A 24 -16.33 -15.18 15.43
N VAL A 25 -16.73 -14.34 14.47
CA VAL A 25 -16.90 -12.89 14.64
C VAL A 25 -18.16 -12.39 13.92
N PRO A 26 -18.88 -11.41 14.49
CA PRO A 26 -20.00 -10.80 13.81
C PRO A 26 -19.53 -10.04 12.55
N LEU A 27 -20.13 -10.38 11.41
CA LEU A 27 -19.86 -9.75 10.12
C LEU A 27 -20.98 -8.77 9.73
N GLN A 28 -20.66 -7.81 8.89
CA GLN A 28 -21.61 -6.91 8.25
C GLN A 28 -21.18 -6.61 6.81
N ARG A 29 -22.11 -6.13 5.98
CA ARG A 29 -21.80 -5.62 4.64
C ARG A 29 -21.81 -4.10 4.64
N ASN A 30 -20.78 -3.48 4.07
CA ASN A 30 -20.76 -2.03 3.86
C ASN A 30 -21.56 -1.65 2.59
N ASN A 31 -21.69 -0.33 2.35
CA ASN A 31 -22.42 0.21 1.19
C ASN A 31 -21.80 -0.20 -0.16
N ASP A 32 -20.50 -0.49 -0.18
CA ASP A 32 -19.76 -0.93 -1.36
C ASP A 32 -19.84 -2.46 -1.56
N GLY A 33 -20.61 -3.16 -0.72
CA GLY A 33 -20.85 -4.61 -0.81
C GLY A 33 -19.76 -5.49 -0.19
N GLN A 34 -18.70 -4.90 0.37
CA GLN A 34 -17.61 -5.60 1.03
C GLN A 34 -18.08 -6.17 2.38
N VAL A 35 -17.57 -7.36 2.72
CA VAL A 35 -17.82 -8.00 4.01
C VAL A 35 -16.75 -7.52 4.99
N ILE A 36 -17.19 -7.01 6.14
CA ILE A 36 -16.32 -6.45 7.17
C ILE A 36 -16.70 -7.01 8.54
N THR A 37 -15.72 -7.15 9.43
CA THR A 37 -15.97 -7.46 10.84
C THR A 37 -16.63 -6.28 11.54
N GLN A 38 -17.48 -6.55 12.53
CA GLN A 38 -18.05 -5.52 13.42
C GLN A 38 -17.14 -5.21 14.61
N TYR A 39 -16.12 -6.04 14.87
CA TYR A 39 -15.14 -5.80 15.93
C TYR A 39 -14.01 -4.89 15.47
N TYR A 40 -13.39 -4.22 16.43
CA TYR A 40 -12.17 -3.45 16.17
C TYR A 40 -11.00 -4.41 15.89
N MET A 41 -10.01 -3.89 15.18
CA MET A 41 -8.87 -4.68 14.70
C MET A 41 -8.11 -5.36 15.84
N GLU A 42 -7.90 -4.66 16.95
CA GLU A 42 -7.18 -5.18 18.14
C GLU A 42 -7.94 -6.35 18.79
N ASP A 43 -9.27 -6.31 18.81
CA ASP A 43 -10.10 -7.38 19.38
C ASP A 43 -10.04 -8.65 18.51
N VAL A 44 -10.01 -8.47 17.18
CA VAL A 44 -9.87 -9.57 16.22
C VAL A 44 -8.52 -10.28 16.38
N GLU A 45 -7.44 -9.51 16.52
CA GLU A 45 -6.10 -10.04 16.75
C GLU A 45 -6.00 -10.76 18.10
N ALA A 46 -6.61 -10.20 19.16
CA ALA A 46 -6.66 -10.82 20.48
C ALA A 46 -7.41 -12.17 20.52
N MET A 47 -8.33 -12.41 19.59
CA MET A 47 -8.99 -13.71 19.41
C MET A 47 -8.14 -14.74 18.65
N GLY A 48 -6.92 -14.39 18.25
CA GLY A 48 -6.00 -15.29 17.56
C GLY A 48 -6.27 -15.42 16.06
N LEU A 49 -7.02 -14.51 15.46
CA LEU A 49 -7.26 -14.49 14.02
C LEU A 49 -6.06 -13.92 13.26
N LEU A 50 -5.76 -14.49 12.10
CA LEU A 50 -4.65 -14.01 11.27
C LEU A 50 -5.03 -12.68 10.64
N LYS A 51 -4.18 -11.68 10.87
CA LYS A 51 -4.30 -10.35 10.29
C LYS A 51 -3.23 -10.15 9.22
N MET A 52 -3.62 -9.63 8.06
CA MET A 52 -2.72 -9.20 7.00
C MET A 52 -3.09 -7.80 6.52
N ASP A 53 -2.09 -6.97 6.24
CA ASP A 53 -2.30 -5.64 5.68
C ASP A 53 -1.97 -5.61 4.18
N PHE A 54 -2.98 -5.31 3.36
CA PHE A 54 -2.88 -5.12 1.92
C PHE A 54 -2.84 -3.63 1.61
N LEU A 55 -1.63 -3.10 1.47
CA LEU A 55 -1.40 -1.67 1.27
C LEU A 55 -1.45 -1.31 -0.22
N GLY A 56 -2.41 -0.46 -0.60
CA GLY A 56 -2.44 0.14 -1.93
C GLY A 56 -1.43 1.29 -2.05
N LEU A 57 -0.22 1.00 -2.53
CA LEU A 57 0.84 2.00 -2.66
C LEU A 57 0.82 2.66 -4.05
N LYS A 58 0.56 3.98 -4.08
CA LYS A 58 0.51 4.78 -5.33
C LYS A 58 1.83 4.78 -6.11
N ASN A 59 2.97 4.67 -5.42
CA ASN A 59 4.28 4.64 -6.06
C ASN A 59 4.47 3.38 -6.92
N LEU A 60 3.94 2.23 -6.50
CA LEU A 60 3.99 0.98 -7.28
C LEU A 60 3.19 1.14 -8.58
N THR A 61 1.99 1.74 -8.51
CA THR A 61 1.21 2.06 -9.72
C THR A 61 1.91 3.07 -10.63
N MET A 62 2.70 3.99 -10.07
CA MET A 62 3.49 4.93 -10.86
C MET A 62 4.63 4.21 -11.59
N ILE A 63 5.39 3.36 -10.88
CA ILE A 63 6.49 2.57 -11.46
C ILE A 63 5.99 1.70 -12.62
N ASP A 64 4.89 0.98 -12.40
CA ASP A 64 4.25 0.10 -13.39
C ASP A 64 3.92 0.87 -14.69
N LYS A 65 3.23 2.00 -14.56
CA LYS A 65 2.92 2.89 -15.70
C LYS A 65 4.16 3.45 -16.38
N THR A 66 5.20 3.79 -15.62
CA THR A 66 6.45 4.29 -16.18
C THR A 66 7.13 3.23 -17.04
N ILE A 67 7.18 1.97 -16.58
CA ILE A 67 7.74 0.85 -17.36
C ILE A 67 6.96 0.65 -18.65
N ASP A 68 5.62 0.67 -18.59
CA ASP A 68 4.77 0.56 -19.78
C ASP A 68 5.05 1.66 -20.81
N LEU A 69 5.22 2.91 -20.35
CA LEU A 69 5.52 4.05 -21.22
C LEU A 69 6.93 3.99 -21.81
N VAL A 70 7.91 3.51 -21.05
CA VAL A 70 9.27 3.28 -21.56
C VAL A 70 9.22 2.20 -22.65
N ALA A 71 8.57 1.07 -22.40
CA ALA A 71 8.43 0.01 -23.39
C ALA A 71 7.74 0.48 -24.68
N GLN A 72 6.71 1.32 -24.58
CA GLN A 72 6.04 1.90 -25.74
C GLN A 72 6.92 2.89 -26.53
N SER A 73 7.82 3.61 -25.86
CA SER A 73 8.62 4.66 -26.47
C SER A 73 9.98 4.18 -27.01
N THR A 74 10.61 3.22 -26.34
CA THR A 74 11.94 2.70 -26.71
C THR A 74 11.89 1.30 -27.31
N GLY A 75 10.82 0.54 -27.07
CA GLY A 75 10.73 -0.89 -27.41
C GLY A 75 11.45 -1.81 -26.42
N GLU A 76 12.04 -1.25 -25.35
CA GLU A 76 12.76 -2.02 -24.34
C GLU A 76 11.85 -2.38 -23.16
N SER A 77 11.86 -3.65 -22.75
CA SER A 77 11.18 -4.10 -21.54
C SER A 77 12.13 -4.01 -20.35
N LEU A 78 11.70 -3.33 -19.29
CA LEU A 78 12.46 -3.17 -18.04
C LEU A 78 11.87 -4.06 -16.95
N ASP A 79 12.75 -4.78 -16.25
CA ASP A 79 12.43 -5.47 -15.01
C ASP A 79 12.91 -4.60 -13.83
N PRO A 80 12.00 -4.03 -13.01
CA PRO A 80 12.37 -3.17 -11.90
C PRO A 80 13.18 -3.91 -10.83
N ASP A 81 13.00 -5.22 -10.68
CA ASP A 81 13.71 -6.04 -9.69
C ASP A 81 15.16 -6.36 -10.13
N ALA A 82 15.46 -6.17 -11.42
CA ALA A 82 16.78 -6.42 -12.00
C ALA A 82 17.64 -5.15 -12.19
N LEU A 83 17.13 -3.97 -11.79
CA LEU A 83 17.86 -2.71 -11.96
C LEU A 83 19.14 -2.68 -11.11
N PRO A 84 20.26 -2.15 -11.65
CA PRO A 84 21.50 -2.03 -10.89
C PRO A 84 21.34 -1.00 -9.77
N LEU A 85 21.67 -1.39 -8.54
CA LEU A 85 21.60 -0.52 -7.37
C LEU A 85 22.72 0.53 -7.32
N ASN A 86 23.69 0.46 -8.22
CA ASN A 86 24.91 1.27 -8.24
C ASN A 86 25.01 2.21 -9.46
N ASP A 87 23.88 2.62 -10.05
CA ASP A 87 23.88 3.50 -11.22
C ASP A 87 24.39 4.92 -10.88
N PRO A 88 25.56 5.35 -11.42
CA PRO A 88 26.13 6.66 -11.12
C PRO A 88 25.24 7.83 -11.54
N SER A 89 24.42 7.65 -12.58
CA SER A 89 23.55 8.72 -13.08
C SER A 89 22.41 9.02 -12.12
N THR A 90 21.81 7.97 -11.53
CA THR A 90 20.79 8.04 -10.48
C THR A 90 21.34 8.71 -9.23
N TYR A 91 22.53 8.32 -8.75
CA TYR A 91 23.17 9.00 -7.62
C TYR A 91 23.55 10.45 -7.93
N GLY A 92 23.98 10.74 -9.16
CA GLY A 92 24.25 12.11 -9.60
C GLY A 92 23.00 12.99 -9.59
N LEU A 93 21.83 12.44 -9.92
CA LEU A 93 20.54 13.13 -9.81
C LEU A 93 20.19 13.43 -8.35
N LEU A 94 20.32 12.43 -7.46
CA LEU A 94 20.07 12.61 -6.03
C LEU A 94 21.02 13.66 -5.41
N ALA A 95 22.30 13.62 -5.75
CA ALA A 95 23.32 14.53 -5.22
C ALA A 95 23.11 16.01 -5.61
N ARG A 96 22.40 16.27 -6.72
CA ARG A 96 22.05 17.64 -7.13
C ARG A 96 20.81 18.19 -6.43
N GLY A 97 20.08 17.36 -5.67
CA GLY A 97 18.83 17.76 -5.03
C GLY A 97 17.63 17.79 -5.97
N ASP A 98 17.73 17.17 -7.15
CA ASP A 98 16.64 17.06 -8.13
C ASP A 98 15.59 16.01 -7.66
N LEU A 99 15.01 16.19 -6.46
CA LEU A 99 14.23 15.15 -5.75
C LEU A 99 12.70 15.25 -5.96
N GLU A 100 12.25 16.07 -6.90
CA GLU A 100 10.83 16.16 -7.23
C GLU A 100 10.32 14.86 -7.86
N GLY A 101 9.20 14.31 -7.36
CA GLY A 101 8.65 13.04 -7.85
C GLY A 101 9.35 11.80 -7.30
N ILE A 102 10.40 11.92 -6.48
CA ILE A 102 11.11 10.78 -5.90
C ILE A 102 10.48 10.38 -4.57
N PHE A 103 9.90 9.18 -4.53
CA PHE A 103 9.26 8.63 -3.35
C PHE A 103 10.14 8.75 -2.10
N GLN A 104 9.54 9.17 -0.98
CA GLN A 104 10.17 9.48 0.31
C GLN A 104 11.12 10.69 0.35
N LEU A 105 11.55 11.26 -0.78
CA LEU A 105 12.53 12.35 -0.82
C LEU A 105 11.93 13.72 -1.15
N GLU A 106 10.61 13.82 -1.30
CA GLU A 106 9.96 15.06 -1.73
C GLU A 106 9.85 16.13 -0.64
N SER A 107 10.08 15.77 0.63
CA SER A 107 9.91 16.72 1.73
C SER A 107 10.94 17.83 1.67
N SER A 108 10.53 19.05 2.02
CA SER A 108 11.42 20.23 1.97
C SER A 108 12.66 20.09 2.85
N GLY A 109 12.56 19.37 3.97
CA GLY A 109 13.69 19.07 4.86
C GLY A 109 14.65 18.00 4.33
N MET A 110 14.24 17.19 3.35
CA MET A 110 15.11 16.20 2.70
C MET A 110 15.77 16.72 1.40
N ARG A 111 15.29 17.86 0.89
CA ARG A 111 15.85 18.55 -0.29
C ARG A 111 17.01 19.51 0.04
N GLN A 112 17.21 19.85 1.32
CA GLN A 112 18.31 20.68 1.83
C GLN A 112 19.53 19.84 2.21
#